data_AF-A0A521Z2B1-F1
#
_entry.id   AF-A0A521Z2B1-F1
#
_cell.length_a   1.000
_cell.length_b   1.000
_cell.length_c   1.000
_cell.angle_alpha   90.00
_cell.angle_beta   90.00
_cell.angle_gamma   90.00
#
_symmetry.space_group_name_H-M   'P 1'
#
loop_
_entity.id
_entity.type
_entity.pdbx_description
1 polymer ?
#
loop_
_entity_poly.entity_id
_entity_poly.type
_entity_poly.pdbx_seq_one_letter_code
_entity_poly.pdbx_strand_id
1 'polypeptide(L)'
;MSWRERNVPIVAVATASGRGAVGIVRVSGQGLSPLIHALCGRELQARVATYGPFKDARGEALDHGLAIYFPGPNSYTGEDVLELQGHGGPVVMQLLLARCLEAAAEVDPATERARLPGLRLAEPGEFTQRAFLNDKIDLAQAEAIADLIDASTEAAARSATRSLGGAFSKEIEALRDQLINLRMLVEATL
;
A
#
# COMPACT_ATOMS: atom_id res chain seq x y z
N MET A 1 -17.36 4.08 -4.11
CA MET A 1 -16.18 4.88 -4.45
C MET A 1 -16.28 5.34 -5.90
N SER A 2 -16.41 6.65 -6.11
CA SER A 2 -16.45 7.25 -7.46
C SER A 2 -15.13 6.97 -8.19
N TRP A 3 -15.15 6.84 -9.52
CA TRP A 3 -13.92 6.72 -10.33
C TRP A 3 -12.91 7.86 -10.04
N ARG A 4 -13.39 9.02 -9.57
CA ARG A 4 -12.56 10.17 -9.18
C ARG A 4 -11.78 9.97 -7.87
N GLU A 5 -12.23 9.09 -6.98
CA GLU A 5 -11.57 8.84 -5.68
C GLU A 5 -10.38 7.88 -5.79
N ARG A 6 -10.27 7.11 -6.90
CA ARG A 6 -9.18 6.14 -7.11
C ARG A 6 -7.81 6.77 -7.23
N ASN A 7 -7.72 7.97 -7.81
CA ASN A 7 -6.45 8.65 -8.07
C ASN A 7 -5.98 9.51 -6.88
N VAL A 8 -6.74 9.56 -5.79
CA VAL A 8 -6.38 10.35 -4.62
C VAL A 8 -5.34 9.56 -3.82
N PRO A 9 -4.15 10.13 -3.54
CA PRO A 9 -3.13 9.43 -2.77
C PRO A 9 -3.57 9.22 -1.32
N ILE A 10 -3.12 8.13 -0.71
CA ILE A 10 -3.48 7.72 0.64
C ILE A 10 -2.26 7.47 1.51
N VAL A 11 -2.40 7.72 2.81
CA VAL A 11 -1.39 7.42 3.83
C VAL A 11 -2.00 6.77 5.06
N ALA A 12 -1.30 5.83 5.69
CA ALA A 12 -1.64 5.30 7.00
C ALA A 12 -0.41 4.73 7.73
N VAL A 13 -0.54 4.52 9.04
CA VAL A 13 0.35 3.62 9.78
C VAL A 13 0.00 2.18 9.38
N ALA A 14 0.96 1.44 8.84
CA ALA A 14 0.78 0.09 8.30
C ALA A 14 1.14 -1.03 9.29
N THR A 15 1.67 -0.67 10.46
CA THR A 15 1.97 -1.62 11.56
C THR A 15 0.86 -1.63 12.61
N ALA A 16 0.75 -2.72 13.36
CA ALA A 16 -0.17 -2.84 14.48
C ALA A 16 0.00 -1.69 15.48
N SER A 17 -1.10 -1.31 16.13
CA SER A 17 -1.07 -0.28 17.18
C SER A 17 -0.32 -0.77 18.42
N GLY A 18 0.33 0.15 19.12
CA GLY A 18 1.09 -0.15 20.34
C GLY A 18 2.55 0.28 20.23
N ARG A 19 3.37 -0.25 21.14
CA ARG A 19 4.81 0.00 21.17
C ARG A 19 5.53 -1.13 20.44
N GLY A 20 6.26 -0.80 19.39
CA GLY A 20 7.16 -1.71 18.68
C GLY A 20 8.55 -1.10 18.53
N ALA A 21 9.53 -1.95 18.18
CA ALA A 21 10.86 -1.47 17.81
C ALA A 21 10.79 -0.61 16.53
N VAL A 22 9.98 -1.04 15.57
CA VAL A 22 9.79 -0.38 14.28
C VAL A 22 8.30 -0.17 14.03
N GLY A 23 7.96 0.96 13.44
CA GLY A 23 6.63 1.26 12.90
C GLY A 23 6.75 1.76 11.46
N ILE A 24 5.74 1.51 10.64
CA ILE A 24 5.75 1.84 9.22
C ILE A 24 4.63 2.82 8.93
N VAL A 25 4.96 3.97 8.33
CA VAL A 25 3.99 4.84 7.64
C VAL A 25 4.10 4.56 6.15
N ARG A 26 2.98 4.20 5.52
CA ARG A 26 2.90 3.85 4.11
C ARG A 26 2.07 4.89 3.36
N VAL A 27 2.59 5.39 2.24
CA VAL A 27 1.89 6.25 1.28
C VAL A 27 1.73 5.49 -0.04
N SER A 28 0.55 5.57 -0.67
CA SER A 28 0.27 5.03 -2.01
C SER A 28 -0.38 6.09 -2.88
N GLY A 29 0.06 6.22 -4.13
CA GLY A 29 -0.55 7.13 -5.10
C GLY A 29 0.37 7.37 -6.30
N GLN A 30 0.09 8.38 -7.11
CA GLN A 30 0.94 8.72 -8.26
C GLN A 30 1.88 9.89 -7.93
N GLY A 31 3.13 9.82 -8.40
CA GLY A 31 4.03 10.97 -8.37
C GLY A 31 4.54 11.31 -6.97
N LEU A 32 5.02 10.30 -6.23
CA LEU A 32 5.49 10.51 -4.84
C LEU A 32 6.84 11.24 -4.72
N SER A 33 7.54 11.52 -5.83
CA SER A 33 8.88 12.12 -5.80
C SER A 33 8.96 13.45 -5.03
N PRO A 34 8.06 14.44 -5.22
CA PRO A 34 8.10 15.70 -4.46
C PRO A 34 7.91 15.50 -2.96
N LEU A 35 7.07 14.54 -2.57
CA LEU A 35 6.85 14.16 -1.17
C LEU A 35 8.09 13.48 -0.58
N ILE A 36 8.68 12.54 -1.33
CA ILE A 36 9.92 11.85 -0.95
C ILE A 36 11.03 12.87 -0.69
N HIS A 37 11.21 13.84 -1.59
CA HIS A 37 12.23 14.86 -1.44
C HIS A 37 11.99 15.74 -0.20
N ALA A 38 10.74 16.12 0.08
CA ALA A 38 10.40 16.89 1.27
C ALA A 38 10.67 16.13 2.58
N LEU A 39 10.37 14.84 2.62
CA LEU A 39 10.49 14.01 3.82
C LEU A 39 11.92 13.49 4.05
N CYS A 40 12.63 13.11 2.98
CA CYS A 40 13.96 12.48 3.07
C CYS A 40 15.10 13.44 2.73
N GLY A 41 14.82 14.60 2.13
CA GLY A 41 15.82 15.55 1.65
C GLY A 41 16.64 15.07 0.45
N ARG A 42 16.22 13.98 -0.21
CA ARG A 42 16.89 13.36 -1.36
C ARG A 42 15.91 12.52 -2.16
N GLU A 43 16.27 12.19 -3.39
CA GLU A 43 15.59 11.12 -4.12
C GLU A 43 15.96 9.74 -3.56
N LEU A 44 15.06 8.77 -3.75
CA LEU A 44 15.27 7.40 -3.32
C LEU A 44 15.41 6.50 -4.55
N GLN A 45 16.39 5.59 -4.50
CA GLN A 45 16.50 4.55 -5.52
C GLN A 45 15.39 3.51 -5.31
N ALA A 46 14.77 3.09 -6.40
CA ALA A 46 13.69 2.11 -6.39
C ALA A 46 14.12 0.81 -5.66
N ARG A 47 13.34 0.42 -4.65
CA ARG A 47 13.52 -0.79 -3.80
C ARG A 47 14.84 -0.87 -3.06
N VAL A 48 15.50 0.25 -2.81
CA VAL A 48 16.71 0.30 -1.99
C VAL A 48 16.38 0.88 -0.63
N ALA A 49 16.63 0.10 0.42
CA ALA A 49 16.51 0.55 1.80
C ALA A 49 17.52 1.66 2.07
N THR A 50 17.00 2.84 2.37
CA THR A 50 17.78 4.06 2.42
C THR A 50 17.67 4.69 3.81
N TYR A 51 18.72 4.55 4.63
CA TYR A 51 18.75 5.07 6.00
C TYR A 51 19.03 6.57 6.05
N GLY A 52 18.23 7.33 6.80
CA GLY A 52 18.44 8.75 7.02
C GLY A 52 17.38 9.39 7.91
N PRO A 53 17.44 10.72 8.10
CA PRO A 53 16.44 11.45 8.85
C PRO A 53 15.14 11.61 8.05
N PHE A 54 14.00 11.51 8.74
CA PHE A 54 12.73 12.04 8.27
C PHE A 54 12.62 13.49 8.74
N LYS A 55 12.52 14.43 7.79
CA LYS A 55 12.60 15.87 8.07
C LYS A 55 11.24 16.49 8.36
N ASP A 56 11.21 17.43 9.30
CA ASP A 56 10.08 18.34 9.49
C ASP A 56 10.06 19.48 8.45
N ALA A 57 9.13 20.43 8.59
CA ALA A 57 9.03 21.60 7.72
C ALA A 57 10.22 22.57 7.83
N ARG A 58 10.98 22.52 8.92
CA ARG A 58 12.20 23.34 9.14
C ARG A 58 13.46 22.64 8.63
N GLY A 59 13.36 21.38 8.25
CA GLY A 59 14.48 20.54 7.83
C GLY A 59 15.17 19.80 8.99
N GLU A 60 14.64 19.90 10.21
CA GLU A 60 15.13 19.17 11.39
C GLU A 60 14.63 17.72 11.37
N ALA A 61 15.37 16.80 12.00
CA ALA A 61 15.01 15.39 12.02
C ALA A 61 13.90 15.11 13.04
N LEU A 62 12.76 14.62 12.58
CA LEU A 62 11.68 14.08 13.42
C LEU A 62 12.03 12.70 13.99
N ASP A 63 12.67 11.87 13.15
CA ASP A 63 13.14 10.54 13.48
C ASP A 63 14.24 10.13 12.48
N HIS A 64 14.96 9.03 12.76
CA HIS A 64 15.88 8.39 11.84
C HIS A 64 15.43 6.96 11.55
N GLY A 65 15.32 6.62 10.28
CA GLY A 65 14.76 5.34 9.87
C GLY A 65 15.13 4.96 8.44
N LEU A 66 14.47 3.92 7.94
CA LEU A 66 14.61 3.47 6.55
C LEU A 66 13.46 4.02 5.72
N ALA A 67 13.78 4.65 4.59
CA ALA A 67 12.81 4.93 3.54
C ALA A 67 12.99 3.92 2.40
N ILE A 68 11.87 3.40 1.87
CA ILE A 68 11.87 2.52 0.70
C ILE A 68 10.82 3.02 -0.29
N TYR A 69 11.24 3.24 -1.53
CA TYR A 69 10.37 3.65 -2.63
C TYR A 69 10.11 2.50 -3.59
N PHE A 70 8.85 2.21 -3.87
CA PHE A 70 8.41 1.19 -4.81
C PHE A 70 7.66 1.87 -5.96
N PRO A 71 8.30 2.12 -7.10
CA PRO A 71 7.59 2.68 -8.26
C PRO A 71 6.56 1.68 -8.80
N GLY A 72 5.40 2.19 -9.20
CA GLY A 72 4.38 1.43 -9.91
C GLY A 72 4.91 0.90 -11.25
N PRO A 73 4.38 -0.22 -11.80
CA PRO A 73 3.28 -1.05 -11.27
C PRO A 73 3.75 -2.13 -10.26
N ASN A 74 5.02 -2.10 -9.89
CA ASN A 74 5.68 -3.20 -9.18
C ASN A 74 5.82 -2.87 -7.68
N SER A 75 4.67 -2.60 -7.07
CA SER A 75 4.44 -2.31 -5.66
C SER A 75 3.24 -3.13 -5.15
N TYR A 76 2.92 -3.02 -3.86
CA TYR A 76 1.78 -3.72 -3.25
C TYR A 76 0.44 -3.31 -3.87
N THR A 77 0.19 -2.00 -3.98
CA THR A 77 -1.06 -1.47 -4.55
C THR A 77 -1.06 -1.43 -6.07
N GLY A 78 0.09 -1.58 -6.72
CA GLY A 78 0.25 -1.31 -8.16
C GLY A 78 0.47 0.18 -8.49
N GLU A 79 0.40 1.07 -7.52
CA GLU A 79 0.74 2.49 -7.66
C GLU A 79 2.19 2.76 -7.23
N ASP A 80 2.63 4.02 -7.21
CA ASP A 80 3.85 4.32 -6.46
C ASP A 80 3.57 4.16 -4.95
N VAL A 81 4.50 3.51 -4.24
CA VAL A 81 4.41 3.33 -2.79
C VAL A 81 5.69 3.84 -2.12
N LEU A 82 5.53 4.61 -1.06
CA LEU A 82 6.59 5.01 -0.14
C LEU A 82 6.35 4.36 1.22
N GLU A 83 7.36 3.71 1.77
CA GLU A 83 7.37 3.23 3.15
C GLU A 83 8.43 3.97 3.96
N LEU A 84 8.01 4.54 5.08
CA LEU A 84 8.87 5.18 6.07
C LEU A 84 8.86 4.31 7.33
N GLN A 85 9.97 3.63 7.58
CA GLN A 85 10.15 2.70 8.69
C GLN A 85 10.98 3.38 9.78
N GLY A 86 10.29 3.89 10.81
CA GLY A 86 10.88 4.61 11.95
C GLY A 86 10.70 3.84 13.26
N HIS A 87 11.01 4.49 14.38
CA HIS A 87 10.79 3.90 15.69
C HIS A 87 9.30 3.71 15.98
N GLY A 88 8.90 2.51 16.39
CA GLY A 88 7.49 2.10 16.56
C GLY A 88 6.78 2.67 17.80
N GLY A 89 7.18 3.86 18.25
CA GLY A 89 6.48 4.58 19.31
C GLY A 89 5.20 5.24 18.77
N PRO A 90 4.04 5.13 19.46
CA PRO A 90 2.80 5.73 18.98
C PRO A 90 2.90 7.22 18.64
N VAL A 91 3.64 7.99 19.45
CA VAL A 91 3.85 9.43 19.21
C VAL A 91 4.68 9.67 17.94
N VAL A 92 5.75 8.90 17.74
CA VAL A 92 6.61 9.01 16.55
C VAL A 92 5.82 8.70 15.28
N MET A 93 5.02 7.63 15.30
CA MET A 93 4.17 7.25 14.17
C MET A 93 3.13 8.32 13.82
N GLN A 94 2.51 8.94 14.84
CA GLN A 94 1.56 10.03 14.63
C GLN A 94 2.24 11.31 14.09
N LEU A 95 3.42 11.65 14.60
CA LEU A 95 4.21 12.77 14.08
C LEU A 95 4.60 12.55 12.62
N LEU A 96 5.06 11.35 12.28
CA LEU A 96 5.47 11.01 10.92
C LEU A 96 4.27 10.99 9.95
N LEU A 97 3.12 10.47 10.40
CA LEU A 97 1.86 10.50 9.64
C LEU A 97 1.39 11.94 9.39
N ALA A 98 1.36 12.77 10.44
CA ALA A 98 0.99 14.19 10.34
C ALA A 98 1.94 14.94 9.41
N ARG A 99 3.24 14.64 9.50
CA ARG A 99 4.26 15.23 8.62
C ARG A 99 4.03 14.86 7.15
N CYS A 100 3.61 13.63 6.85
CA CYS A 100 3.27 13.26 5.46
C CYS A 100 2.14 14.12 4.90
N LEU A 101 1.09 14.35 5.71
CA LEU A 101 -0.06 15.19 5.32
C LEU A 101 0.34 16.66 5.15
N GLU A 102 1.15 17.20 6.06
CA GLU A 102 1.69 18.55 5.97
C GLU A 102 2.55 18.72 4.72
N ALA A 103 3.53 17.83 4.52
CA ALA A 103 4.44 17.85 3.37
C ALA A 103 3.67 17.78 2.05
N ALA A 104 2.62 16.97 1.96
CA ALA A 104 1.81 16.86 0.77
C ALA A 104 1.08 18.16 0.41
N ALA A 105 0.68 18.94 1.41
CA ALA A 105 -0.02 20.22 1.25
C ALA A 105 0.91 21.40 0.97
N GLU A 106 2.21 21.30 1.32
CA GLU A 106 3.21 22.33 1.00
C GLU A 106 3.29 22.61 -0.49
N VAL A 107 3.54 23.87 -0.85
CA VAL A 107 3.74 24.29 -2.23
C VAL A 107 5.11 23.85 -2.73
N ASP A 108 5.14 23.11 -3.82
CA ASP A 108 6.36 22.75 -4.54
C ASP A 108 6.91 24.00 -5.26
N PRO A 109 8.14 24.44 -4.95
CA PRO A 109 8.72 25.64 -5.55
C PRO A 109 8.93 25.54 -7.07
N ALA A 110 8.98 24.33 -7.64
CA ALA A 110 9.15 24.14 -9.08
C ALA A 110 7.82 24.20 -9.85
N THR A 111 6.70 23.87 -9.21
CA THR A 111 5.40 23.75 -9.90
C THR A 111 4.33 24.73 -9.39
N GLU A 112 4.58 25.44 -8.28
CA GLU A 112 3.65 26.33 -7.59
C GLU A 112 2.33 25.65 -7.18
N ARG A 113 2.36 24.32 -7.04
CA ARG A 113 1.22 23.50 -6.63
C ARG A 113 1.57 22.70 -5.39
N ALA A 114 0.56 22.17 -4.69
CA ALA A 114 0.79 21.24 -3.59
C ALA A 114 1.65 20.05 -4.06
N ARG A 115 2.66 19.66 -3.26
CA ARG A 115 3.60 18.56 -3.59
C ARG A 115 2.90 17.26 -3.91
N LEU A 116 1.80 16.96 -3.21
CA LEU A 116 0.97 15.78 -3.46
C LEU A 116 -0.51 16.12 -3.16
N PRO A 117 -1.24 16.68 -4.14
CA PRO A 117 -2.56 17.24 -3.90
C PRO A 117 -3.58 16.15 -3.50
N GLY A 118 -4.33 16.45 -2.44
CA GLY A 118 -5.42 15.58 -1.98
C GLY A 118 -4.98 14.38 -1.14
N LEU A 119 -3.70 14.28 -0.72
CA LEU A 119 -3.28 13.22 0.20
C LEU A 119 -4.22 13.17 1.42
N ARG A 120 -4.76 11.99 1.68
CA ARG A 120 -5.69 11.74 2.79
C ARG A 120 -5.33 10.47 3.54
N LEU A 121 -5.98 10.27 4.68
CA LEU A 121 -5.91 9.00 5.39
C LEU A 121 -6.55 7.88 4.55
N ALA A 122 -5.92 6.72 4.56
CA ALA A 122 -6.49 5.51 3.96
C ALA A 122 -7.70 5.02 4.76
N GLU A 123 -8.71 4.52 4.06
CA GLU A 123 -9.82 3.78 4.65
C GLU A 123 -9.39 2.35 5.05
N PRO A 124 -10.13 1.67 5.95
CA PRO A 124 -9.85 0.28 6.30
C PRO A 124 -9.79 -0.62 5.06
N GLY A 125 -8.69 -1.35 4.91
CA GLY A 125 -8.47 -2.26 3.78
C GLY A 125 -8.14 -1.59 2.44
N GLU A 126 -8.07 -0.25 2.36
CA GLU A 126 -7.98 0.45 1.08
C GLU A 126 -6.72 0.11 0.28
N PHE A 127 -5.57 -0.12 0.93
CA PHE A 127 -4.36 -0.56 0.21
C PHE A 127 -4.58 -1.91 -0.50
N THR A 128 -5.21 -2.87 0.17
CA THR A 128 -5.51 -4.19 -0.40
C THR A 128 -6.60 -4.08 -1.46
N GLN A 129 -7.61 -3.24 -1.24
CA GLN A 129 -8.63 -2.95 -2.23
C GLN A 129 -8.01 -2.38 -3.51
N ARG A 130 -7.04 -1.46 -3.41
CA ARG A 130 -6.32 -0.93 -4.58
C ARG A 130 -5.47 -1.99 -5.27
N ALA A 131 -4.82 -2.88 -4.51
CA ALA A 131 -4.11 -4.01 -5.09
C ALA A 131 -5.05 -4.90 -5.94
N PHE A 132 -6.25 -5.19 -5.44
CA PHE A 132 -7.28 -5.89 -6.20
C PHE A 132 -7.73 -5.12 -7.45
N LEU A 133 -8.06 -3.83 -7.29
CA LEU A 133 -8.52 -2.98 -8.40
C LEU A 133 -7.45 -2.73 -9.48
N ASN A 134 -6.17 -2.90 -9.16
CA ASN A 134 -5.04 -2.77 -10.07
C ASN A 134 -4.51 -4.14 -10.54
N ASP A 135 -5.33 -5.18 -10.46
CA ASP A 135 -5.04 -6.54 -10.94
C ASP A 135 -3.74 -7.14 -10.34
N LYS A 136 -3.34 -6.71 -9.14
CA LYS A 136 -2.19 -7.26 -8.42
C LYS A 136 -2.51 -8.59 -7.75
N ILE A 137 -3.76 -8.72 -7.33
CA ILE A 137 -4.34 -9.87 -6.63
C ILE A 137 -5.80 -10.00 -7.06
N ASP A 138 -6.34 -11.22 -7.01
CA ASP A 138 -7.78 -11.45 -7.12
C ASP A 138 -8.50 -11.25 -5.77
N LEU A 139 -9.83 -11.37 -5.77
CA LEU A 139 -10.65 -11.15 -4.58
C LEU A 139 -10.38 -12.22 -3.49
N ALA A 140 -10.18 -13.48 -3.88
CA ALA A 140 -9.91 -14.55 -2.93
C ALA A 140 -8.54 -14.39 -2.27
N GLN A 141 -7.55 -13.89 -3.02
CA GLN A 141 -6.25 -13.51 -2.50
C GLN A 141 -6.36 -12.30 -1.56
N ALA A 142 -7.18 -11.30 -1.87
CA ALA A 142 -7.42 -10.16 -0.98
C ALA A 142 -8.05 -10.58 0.36
N GLU A 143 -9.05 -11.47 0.34
CA GLU A 143 -9.65 -12.05 1.54
C GLU A 143 -8.62 -12.88 2.34
N ALA A 144 -7.79 -13.66 1.65
CA ALA A 144 -6.74 -14.46 2.27
C ALA A 144 -5.69 -13.61 3.03
N ILE A 145 -5.49 -12.34 2.66
CA ILE A 145 -4.62 -11.42 3.43
C ILE A 145 -5.23 -11.12 4.79
N ALA A 146 -6.54 -10.84 4.85
CA ALA A 146 -7.24 -10.61 6.12
C ALA A 146 -7.22 -11.87 6.99
N ASP A 147 -7.54 -13.03 6.40
CA ASP A 147 -7.50 -14.32 7.09
C ASP A 147 -6.11 -14.63 7.67
N LEU A 148 -5.05 -14.28 6.94
CA LEU A 148 -3.67 -14.50 7.40
C LEU A 148 -3.31 -13.59 8.58
N ILE A 149 -3.77 -12.34 8.57
CA ILE A 149 -3.55 -11.39 9.67
C ILE A 149 -4.29 -11.82 10.93
N ASP A 150 -5.52 -12.32 10.78
CA ASP A 150 -6.39 -12.73 11.90
C ASP A 150 -6.16 -14.18 12.37
N ALA A 151 -5.30 -14.94 11.69
CA ALA A 151 -5.06 -16.35 11.97
C ALA A 151 -4.54 -16.59 13.41
N SER A 152 -5.33 -17.31 14.21
CA SER A 152 -4.98 -17.70 15.58
C SER A 152 -4.41 -19.12 15.71
N THR A 153 -4.34 -19.87 14.62
CA THR A 153 -3.78 -21.23 14.58
C THR A 153 -2.83 -21.40 13.40
N GLU A 154 -1.84 -22.29 13.54
CA GLU A 154 -0.91 -22.62 12.45
C GLU A 154 -1.65 -23.15 11.22
N ALA A 155 -2.68 -23.98 11.42
CA ALA A 155 -3.48 -24.53 10.33
C ALA A 155 -4.20 -23.42 9.53
N ALA A 156 -4.80 -22.44 10.22
CA ALA A 156 -5.45 -21.28 9.58
C ALA A 156 -4.43 -20.44 8.81
N ALA A 157 -3.29 -20.10 9.42
CA ALA A 157 -2.23 -19.32 8.76
C ALA A 157 -1.69 -20.02 7.51
N ARG A 158 -1.44 -21.33 7.57
CA ARG A 158 -1.01 -22.13 6.41
C ARG A 158 -2.08 -22.19 5.33
N SER A 159 -3.35 -22.25 5.70
CA SER A 159 -4.46 -22.24 4.74
C SER A 159 -4.56 -20.91 4.00
N ALA A 160 -4.57 -19.80 4.75
CA ALA A 160 -4.59 -18.45 4.19
C ALA A 160 -3.38 -18.20 3.28
N THR A 161 -2.18 -18.65 3.68
CA THR A 161 -0.97 -18.55 2.86
C THR A 161 -1.11 -19.27 1.50
N ARG A 162 -1.75 -20.45 1.46
CA ARG A 162 -1.98 -21.17 0.19
C ARG A 162 -2.99 -20.44 -0.70
N SER A 163 -4.07 -19.92 -0.14
CA SER A 163 -5.05 -19.11 -0.86
C SER A 163 -4.40 -17.85 -1.42
N LEU A 164 -3.57 -17.16 -0.62
CA LEU A 164 -2.80 -15.99 -1.05
C LEU A 164 -1.84 -16.32 -2.20
N GLY A 165 -1.25 -17.51 -2.21
CA GLY A 165 -0.44 -18.03 -3.32
C GLY A 165 -1.22 -18.36 -4.60
N GLY A 166 -2.54 -18.12 -4.62
CA GLY A 166 -3.41 -18.34 -5.77
C GLY A 166 -3.80 -19.81 -5.99
N ALA A 167 -3.51 -20.71 -5.04
CA ALA A 167 -3.85 -22.12 -5.17
C ALA A 167 -5.38 -22.31 -5.24
N PHE A 168 -6.12 -21.61 -4.39
CA PHE A 168 -7.58 -21.66 -4.38
C PHE A 168 -8.17 -21.09 -5.67
N SER A 169 -7.69 -19.93 -6.12
CA SER A 169 -8.15 -19.31 -7.37
C SER A 169 -7.97 -20.22 -8.58
N LYS A 170 -6.84 -20.94 -8.67
CA LYS A 170 -6.59 -21.90 -9.75
C LYS A 170 -7.63 -23.02 -9.81
N GLU A 171 -8.07 -23.54 -8.66
CA GLU A 171 -9.11 -24.58 -8.64
C GLU A 171 -10.47 -24.03 -9.06
N ILE A 172 -10.84 -22.84 -8.62
CA ILE A 172 -12.09 -22.17 -9.03
C ILE A 172 -12.09 -21.88 -10.53
N GLU A 173 -10.98 -21.37 -11.07
CA GLU A 173 -10.83 -21.11 -12.51
C GLU A 173 -10.97 -22.39 -13.33
N ALA A 174 -10.38 -23.50 -12.89
CA ALA A 174 -10.52 -24.79 -13.57
C ALA A 174 -11.99 -25.27 -13.60
N LEU A 175 -12.73 -25.11 -12.50
CA LEU A 175 -14.16 -25.43 -12.45
C LEU A 175 -14.98 -24.50 -13.35
N ARG A 176 -14.68 -23.20 -13.34
CA ARG A 176 -15.34 -22.21 -14.21
C ARG A 176 -15.16 -22.57 -15.67
N ASP A 177 -13.95 -22.94 -16.09
CA ASP A 177 -13.65 -23.30 -17.47
C ASP A 177 -14.42 -24.56 -17.91
N GLN A 178 -14.58 -25.54 -17.01
CA GLN A 178 -15.43 -26.71 -17.26
C GLN A 178 -16.90 -26.33 -17.45
N LEU A 179 -17.43 -25.43 -16.62
CA LEU A 179 -18.81 -24.94 -16.73
C LEU A 179 -19.04 -24.14 -18.02
N ILE A 180 -18.07 -23.31 -18.42
CA ILE A 180 -18.12 -22.56 -19.68
C ILE A 180 -18.16 -23.54 -20.87
N ASN A 181 -17.30 -24.56 -20.86
CA ASN A 181 -17.30 -25.58 -21.91
C ASN A 181 -18.62 -26.35 -21.99
N LEU A 182 -19.18 -26.72 -20.84
CA LEU A 182 -20.49 -27.38 -20.80
C LEU A 182 -21.59 -26.48 -21.36
N ARG A 183 -21.61 -25.20 -20.96
CA ARG A 183 -22.57 -24.22 -21.48
C ARG A 183 -22.46 -24.07 -23.00
N MET A 184 -21.24 -23.96 -23.53
CA MET A 184 -21.03 -23.87 -24.98
C MET A 184 -21.61 -25.09 -25.72
N LEU A 185 -21.45 -26.30 -25.18
CA LEU A 185 -22.03 -27.51 -25.79
C LEU A 185 -23.56 -27.47 -25.82
N VAL A 186 -24.20 -27.02 -24.73
CA VAL A 186 -25.66 -26.89 -24.68
C VAL A 186 -26.13 -25.83 -25.68
N GLU A 187 -25.51 -24.65 -25.69
CA GLU A 187 -25.86 -23.55 -26.59
C GLU A 187 -25.63 -23.89 -28.07
N ALA A 188 -24.65 -24.72 -28.40
CA ALA A 188 -24.41 -25.19 -29.77
C ALA A 188 -25.48 -26.19 -30.26
N THR A 189 -26.29 -26.75 -29.36
CA THR A 189 -27.36 -27.70 -29.67
C THR A 189 -28.77 -27.09 -29.61
N LEU A 190 -28.88 -25.79 -29.29
CA LEU A 190 -30.11 -24.99 -29.31
C LEU A 190 -30.22 -24.20 -30.62
#